data_AF-A0A8H5DE73-F1
#
_entry.id   AF-A0A8H5DE73-F1
#
_cell.length_a   1.000
_cell.length_b   1.000
_cell.length_c   1.000
_cell.angle_alpha   90.00
_cell.angle_beta   90.00
_cell.angle_gamma   90.00
#
_symmetry.space_group_name_H-M   'P 1'
#
loop_
_entity.id
_entity.type
_entity.pdbx_description
1 polymer ?
#
loop_
_entity_poly.entity_id
_entity_poly.type
_entity_poly.pdbx_seq_one_letter_code
_entity_poly.pdbx_strand_id
1 'polypeptide(L)'
;MSTTLKTYLPISLALFLYYGAASRFTHGATSTSSFYQYQNDRRLDDGSTVARVIPIFDVLVGTAILQPGLSRKIATCFVASAIGSVAIQRLTSGLYCRGDFFQAIWATAAAVVAFS
;
A
#
# COMPACT_ATOMS: atom_id res chain seq x y z
N MET A 1 -23.06 4.29 -6.76
CA MET A 1 -21.97 3.34 -6.45
C MET A 1 -22.52 2.23 -5.56
N SER A 2 -22.25 0.94 -5.83
CA SER A 2 -22.75 -0.18 -5.01
C SER A 2 -22.22 -0.11 -3.57
N THR A 3 -23.08 -0.38 -2.58
CA THR A 3 -22.76 -0.41 -1.14
C THR A 3 -21.60 -1.38 -0.84
N THR A 4 -21.50 -2.46 -1.62
CA THR A 4 -20.43 -3.44 -1.56
C THR A 4 -19.06 -2.81 -1.83
N LEU A 5 -18.92 -2.03 -2.92
CA LEU A 5 -17.64 -1.40 -3.27
C LEU A 5 -17.21 -0.37 -2.22
N LYS A 6 -18.16 0.37 -1.65
CA LYS A 6 -17.92 1.34 -0.56
C LYS A 6 -17.35 0.70 0.69
N THR A 7 -17.72 -0.53 0.97
CA THR A 7 -17.22 -1.28 2.11
C THR A 7 -15.89 -1.94 1.79
N TYR A 8 -15.79 -2.69 0.70
CA TYR A 8 -14.67 -3.61 0.50
C TYR A 8 -13.44 -2.99 -0.15
N LEU A 9 -13.56 -1.93 -0.95
CA LEU A 9 -12.37 -1.31 -1.57
C LEU A 9 -11.42 -0.71 -0.51
N PRO A 10 -11.88 0.11 0.46
CA PRO A 10 -11.01 0.59 1.54
C PRO A 10 -10.42 -0.55 2.38
N ILE A 11 -11.21 -1.58 2.70
CA ILE A 11 -10.74 -2.75 3.46
C ILE A 11 -9.63 -3.47 2.71
N SER A 12 -9.82 -3.71 1.40
CA SER A 12 -8.81 -4.37 0.57
C SER A 12 -7.50 -3.57 0.54
N LEU A 13 -7.58 -2.24 0.50
CA LEU A 13 -6.40 -1.36 0.54
C LEU A 13 -5.68 -1.43 1.89
N ALA A 14 -6.44 -1.47 3.00
CA ALA A 14 -5.88 -1.66 4.34
C ALA A 14 -5.19 -3.03 4.49
N LEU A 15 -5.80 -4.10 3.98
CA LEU A 15 -5.21 -5.45 4.00
C LEU A 15 -3.88 -5.51 3.25
N PHE A 16 -3.76 -4.79 2.14
CA PHE A 16 -2.50 -4.71 1.41
C PHE A 16 -1.39 -4.00 2.19
N LEU A 17 -1.72 -2.92 2.92
CA LEU A 17 -0.76 -2.27 3.81
C LEU A 17 -0.35 -3.19 4.96
N TYR A 18 -1.31 -3.89 5.57
CA TYR A 18 -1.00 -4.88 6.61
C TYR A 18 -0.15 -6.04 6.10
N TYR A 19 -0.38 -6.49 4.87
CA TYR A 19 0.45 -7.49 4.22
C TYR A 19 1.90 -6.99 4.04
N GLY A 20 2.08 -5.76 3.53
CA GLY A 20 3.39 -5.14 3.37
C GLY A 20 4.11 -4.84 4.69
N ALA A 21 3.36 -4.55 5.76
CA ALA A 21 3.90 -4.40 7.10
C ALA A 21 4.34 -5.74 7.68
N ALA A 22 3.48 -6.77 7.58
CA ALA A 22 3.75 -8.11 8.06
C ALA A 22 4.96 -8.73 7.36
N SER A 23 5.12 -8.50 6.05
CA SER A 23 6.29 -8.97 5.30
C SER A 23 7.60 -8.38 5.81
N ARG A 24 7.60 -7.12 6.23
CA ARG A 24 8.78 -6.46 6.80
C ARG A 24 9.04 -6.87 8.25
N PHE A 25 8.00 -6.91 9.10
CA PHE A 25 8.18 -7.33 10.50
C PHE A 25 8.69 -8.75 10.66
N THR A 26 8.39 -9.61 9.69
CA THR A 26 8.81 -11.01 9.72
C THR A 26 9.95 -11.31 8.76
N HIS A 27 10.64 -10.29 8.22
CA HIS A 27 11.67 -10.52 7.22
C HIS A 27 12.80 -11.42 7.73
N GLY A 28 13.12 -12.48 6.97
CA GLY A 28 14.09 -13.51 7.36
C GLY A 28 13.60 -14.55 8.37
N ALA A 29 12.41 -14.38 8.96
CA ALA A 29 11.83 -15.34 9.91
C ALA A 29 10.95 -16.41 9.24
N THR A 30 10.43 -16.16 8.03
CA THR A 30 9.60 -17.12 7.28
C THR A 30 10.32 -17.61 6.03
N SER A 31 10.09 -18.86 5.63
CA SER A 31 10.86 -19.53 4.58
C SER A 31 10.39 -19.24 3.15
N THR A 32 9.51 -18.25 2.93
CA THR A 32 8.86 -18.04 1.62
C THR A 32 9.45 -16.82 0.91
N SER A 33 10.34 -17.04 -0.06
CA SER A 33 10.98 -15.95 -0.82
C SER A 33 9.97 -15.06 -1.55
N SER A 34 8.86 -15.62 -2.04
CA SER A 34 7.80 -14.87 -2.72
C SER A 34 7.05 -13.90 -1.79
N PHE A 35 6.98 -14.20 -0.49
CA PHE A 35 6.35 -13.33 0.50
C PHE A 35 7.12 -12.02 0.71
N TYR A 36 8.44 -12.03 0.48
CA TYR A 36 9.29 -10.83 0.54
C TYR A 36 9.59 -10.20 -0.82
N GLN A 37 9.18 -10.84 -1.91
CA GLN A 37 9.52 -10.37 -3.25
C GLN A 37 8.98 -8.95 -3.49
N TYR A 38 7.74 -8.68 -3.05
CA TYR A 38 7.12 -7.37 -3.19
C TYR A 38 7.95 -6.22 -2.58
N GLN A 39 8.51 -6.46 -1.38
CA GLN A 39 9.36 -5.47 -0.70
C GLN A 39 10.76 -5.42 -1.33
N ASN A 40 11.37 -6.56 -1.62
CA ASN A 40 12.72 -6.62 -2.19
C ASN A 40 12.80 -5.90 -3.55
N ASP A 41 11.73 -5.98 -4.35
CA ASP A 41 11.63 -5.31 -5.65
C ASP A 41 11.47 -3.78 -5.56
N ARG A 42 11.09 -3.25 -4.40
CA ARG A 42 10.74 -1.83 -4.21
C ARG A 42 11.66 -1.09 -3.25
N ARG A 43 11.94 -1.70 -2.10
CA ARG A 43 12.86 -1.21 -1.09
C ARG A 43 13.37 -2.41 -0.31
N LEU A 44 14.64 -2.75 -0.56
CA LEU A 44 15.37 -3.75 0.20
C LEU A 44 15.28 -3.42 1.70
N ASP A 45 15.05 -4.45 2.51
CA ASP A 45 15.12 -4.35 3.96
C ASP A 45 16.60 -4.39 4.39
N ASP A 46 17.27 -3.27 4.13
CA ASP A 46 18.70 -3.05 4.35
C ASP A 46 19.02 -2.60 5.80
N GLY A 47 18.03 -2.66 6.69
CA GLY A 47 18.14 -2.18 8.07
C GLY A 47 18.18 -0.66 8.20
N SER A 48 18.04 0.10 7.12
CA SER A 48 17.99 1.57 7.16
C SER A 48 16.83 2.10 7.99
N THR A 49 16.94 3.33 8.48
CA THR A 49 15.86 4.01 9.22
C THR A 49 14.55 4.00 8.43
N VAL A 50 14.63 4.21 7.11
CA VAL A 50 13.47 4.18 6.21
C VAL A 50 12.85 2.78 6.19
N ALA A 51 13.65 1.73 6.00
CA ALA A 51 13.16 0.35 5.99
C ALA A 51 12.45 -0.04 7.29
N ARG A 52 12.96 0.39 8.44
CA ARG A 52 12.37 0.13 9.77
C ARG A 52 11.06 0.88 10.02
N VAL A 53 10.91 2.06 9.42
CA VAL A 53 9.78 2.95 9.67
C VAL A 53 8.59 2.66 8.74
N ILE A 54 8.84 2.18 7.52
CA ILE A 54 7.78 1.80 6.56
C ILE A 54 6.69 0.89 7.17
N PRO A 55 7.01 -0.24 7.83
CA PRO A 55 5.95 -1.13 8.33
C PRO A 55 5.10 -0.50 9.43
N ILE A 56 5.65 0.45 10.19
CA ILE A 56 4.91 1.21 11.21
C ILE A 56 3.91 2.14 10.52
N PHE A 57 4.34 2.86 9.48
CA PHE A 57 3.44 3.71 8.70
C PHE A 57 2.35 2.90 7.99
N ASP A 58 2.70 1.75 7.41
CA ASP A 58 1.73 0.87 6.75
C ASP A 58 0.62 0.44 7.74
N VAL A 59 0.96 0.10 8.98
CA VAL A 59 -0.03 -0.23 10.03
C VAL A 59 -0.88 0.98 10.42
N LEU A 60 -0.27 2.15 10.65
CA LEU A 60 -0.99 3.36 11.04
C LEU A 60 -1.96 3.81 9.95
N VAL A 61 -1.51 3.88 8.70
CA VAL A 61 -2.31 4.28 7.56
C VAL A 61 -3.39 3.24 7.25
N GLY A 62 -3.06 1.95 7.31
CA GLY A 62 -4.04 0.87 7.16
C GLY A 62 -5.17 0.98 8.18
N THR A 63 -4.84 1.29 9.43
CA THR A 63 -5.82 1.49 10.50
C THR A 63 -6.65 2.76 10.29
N ALA A 64 -6.04 3.84 9.81
CA ALA A 64 -6.75 5.07 9.46
C ALA A 64 -7.75 4.88 8.31
N ILE A 65 -7.45 4.01 7.33
CA ILE A 65 -8.39 3.66 6.26
C ILE A 65 -9.64 2.97 6.80
N LEU A 66 -9.50 2.12 7.83
CA LEU A 66 -10.64 1.41 8.41
C LEU A 66 -11.58 2.34 9.18
N GLN A 67 -11.09 3.45 9.73
CA GLN A 67 -11.88 4.43 10.46
C GLN A 67 -12.74 5.30 9.50
N PRO A 68 -14.08 5.20 9.53
CA PRO A 68 -14.95 6.02 8.69
C PRO A 68 -14.73 7.52 8.91
N GLY A 69 -15.08 8.33 7.91
CA GLY A 69 -15.01 9.80 8.00
C GLY A 69 -13.77 10.39 7.34
N LEU A 70 -13.30 11.53 7.86
CA LEU A 70 -12.21 12.30 7.25
C LEU A 70 -10.87 11.54 7.24
N SER A 71 -10.62 10.72 8.28
CA SER A 71 -9.41 9.89 8.40
C SER A 71 -9.25 8.95 7.20
N ARG A 72 -10.29 8.16 6.87
CA ARG A 72 -10.29 7.29 5.67
C ARG A 72 -10.06 8.06 4.38
N LYS A 73 -10.71 9.20 4.20
CA LYS A 73 -10.58 10.03 2.98
C LYS A 73 -9.14 10.48 2.78
N ILE A 74 -8.52 11.01 3.83
CA ILE A 74 -7.12 11.47 3.79
C ILE A 74 -6.17 10.27 3.58
N ALA A 75 -6.36 9.19 4.34
CA ALA A 75 -5.48 8.02 4.27
C ALA A 75 -5.53 7.34 2.89
N THR A 76 -6.72 7.14 2.32
CA THR A 76 -6.87 6.55 0.97
C THR A 76 -6.26 7.44 -0.12
N CYS A 77 -6.43 8.76 -0.05
CA CYS A 77 -5.75 9.71 -0.94
C CYS A 77 -4.23 9.66 -0.80
N PHE A 78 -3.72 9.64 0.43
CA PHE A 78 -2.30 9.55 0.70
C PHE A 78 -1.69 8.30 0.07
N VAL A 79 -2.33 7.14 0.25
CA VAL A 79 -1.89 5.87 -0.33
C VAL A 79 -1.95 5.89 -1.86
N ALA A 80 -3.02 6.42 -2.45
CA ALA A 80 -3.13 6.55 -3.90
C ALA A 80 -2.01 7.40 -4.49
N SER A 81 -1.71 8.55 -3.86
CA SER A 81 -0.61 9.42 -4.27
C SER A 81 0.76 8.75 -4.09
N ALA A 82 0.97 8.04 -3.00
CA ALA A 82 2.23 7.34 -2.71
C ALA A 82 2.51 6.23 -3.73
N ILE A 83 1.54 5.34 -3.97
CA ILE A 83 1.66 4.25 -4.96
C ILE A 83 1.82 4.83 -6.37
N GLY A 84 1.04 5.85 -6.72
CA GLY A 84 1.16 6.53 -8.01
C GLY A 84 2.55 7.14 -8.23
N SER A 85 3.12 7.77 -7.19
CA SER A 85 4.48 8.33 -7.24
C SER A 85 5.54 7.24 -7.48
N VAL A 86 5.41 6.09 -6.81
CA VAL A 86 6.29 4.93 -7.03
C VAL A 86 6.15 4.38 -8.45
N ALA A 87 4.93 4.30 -8.99
CA ALA A 87 4.70 3.85 -10.37
C ALA A 87 5.40 4.76 -11.39
N ILE A 88 5.28 6.09 -11.22
CA ILE A 88 5.95 7.08 -12.06
C ILE A 88 7.47 6.97 -11.91
N GLN A 89 7.99 6.85 -10.69
CA GLN A 89 9.42 6.71 -10.45
C GLN A 89 9.99 5.48 -11.16
N ARG A 90 9.30 4.33 -11.06
CA ARG A 90 9.72 3.09 -11.74
C ARG A 90 9.66 3.23 -13.26
N LEU A 91 8.63 3.90 -13.79
CA LEU A 91 8.54 4.22 -15.21
C LEU A 91 9.75 5.06 -15.67
N THR A 92 10.10 6.13 -14.93
CA THR A 92 11.24 6.99 -15.27
C THR A 92 12.59 6.28 -15.18
N SER A 93 12.69 5.25 -14.33
CA SER A 93 13.89 4.41 -14.20
C SER A 93 13.94 3.26 -15.21
N GLY A 94 12.98 3.16 -16.14
CA GLY A 94 12.91 2.07 -17.12
C GLY A 94 12.59 0.69 -16.53
N LEU A 95 12.05 0.65 -15.30
CA LEU A 95 11.72 -0.59 -14.60
C LEU A 95 10.32 -1.07 -14.96
N TYR A 96 10.08 -2.38 -14.84
CA TYR A 96 8.75 -2.94 -14.99
C TYR A 96 7.79 -2.36 -13.94
N CYS A 97 6.77 -1.64 -14.40
CA CYS A 97 5.87 -0.83 -13.57
C CYS A 97 4.38 -1.10 -13.78
N ARG A 98 4.01 -2.08 -14.63
CA ARG A 98 2.61 -2.39 -14.96
C ARG A 98 1.78 -2.74 -13.71
N GLY A 99 2.37 -3.52 -12.79
CA GLY A 99 1.74 -3.85 -11.51
C GLY A 99 1.52 -2.63 -10.62
N ASP A 100 2.48 -1.70 -10.61
CA ASP A 100 2.40 -0.46 -9.82
C ASP A 100 1.28 0.46 -10.33
N PHE A 101 1.09 0.54 -11.66
CA PHE A 101 -0.04 1.28 -12.24
C PHE A 101 -1.40 0.67 -11.88
N PHE A 102 -1.52 -0.66 -11.90
CA PHE A 102 -2.76 -1.32 -11.44
C PHE A 102 -3.03 -1.06 -9.97
N GLN A 103 -2.00 -1.09 -9.12
CA GLN A 103 -2.13 -0.74 -7.71
C GLN A 103 -2.52 0.72 -7.51
N ALA A 104 -1.95 1.64 -8.30
CA ALA A 104 -2.30 3.05 -8.25
C ALA A 104 -3.77 3.28 -8.63
N ILE A 105 -4.24 2.68 -9.74
CA ILE A 105 -5.64 2.75 -10.17
C ILE A 105 -6.57 2.20 -9.08
N TRP A 106 -6.23 1.06 -8.50
CA TRP A 106 -7.00 0.45 -7.43
C TRP A 106 -7.06 1.33 -6.17
N ALA A 107 -5.93 1.92 -5.75
CA ALA A 107 -5.89 2.84 -4.62
C ALA A 107 -6.68 4.12 -4.90
N THR A 108 -6.62 4.67 -6.12
CA THR A 108 -7.44 5.80 -6.55
C THR A 108 -8.92 5.45 -6.53
N ALA A 109 -9.32 4.26 -6.99
CA ALA A 109 -10.70 3.81 -6.91
C ALA A 109 -11.18 3.73 -5.46
N ALA A 110 -10.37 3.18 -4.55
CA ALA A 110 -10.66 3.15 -3.13
C ALA A 110 -10.81 4.57 -2.53
N ALA A 111 -9.98 5.52 -2.96
CA ALA A 111 -10.08 6.91 -2.56
C ALA A 111 -11.40 7.55 -3.06
N VAL A 112 -11.70 7.49 -4.36
CA VAL A 112 -12.94 8.04 -4.95
C VAL A 112 -14.18 7.53 -4.21
N VAL A 113 -14.19 6.24 -3.92
CA VAL A 113 -15.28 5.58 -3.22
C VAL A 113 -15.38 6.03 -1.74
N ALA A 114 -14.27 6.36 -1.09
CA ALA A 114 -14.26 6.92 0.26
C ALA A 114 -14.83 8.34 0.35
N PHE A 115 -14.84 9.11 -0.75
CA PHE A 115 -15.48 10.44 -0.82
C PHE A 115 -16.97 10.39 -1.17
N SER A 116 -17.43 9.28 -1.76
CA SER A 116 -18.77 9.09 -2.30
C SER A 116 -19.78 8.60 -1.28
#